data_AF-A0A7K4TQE8-F1
#
_entry.id   AF-A0A7K4TQE8-F1
#
_cell.length_a   1.000
_cell.length_b   1.000
_cell.length_c   1.000
_cell.angle_alpha   90.00
_cell.angle_beta   90.00
_cell.angle_gamma   90.00
#
_symmetry.space_group_name_H-M   'P 1'
#
loop_
_entity.id
_entity.type
_entity.pdbx_description
1 polymer ?
#
loop_
_entity_poly.entity_id
_entity_poly.type
_entity_poly.pdbx_seq_one_letter_code
_entity_poly.pdbx_strand_id
1 'polypeptide(L)'
;VLRALLELQERLAAVSVWVPGSGRFVTLRDVCYAPLNPPGPAVGDCAVSSVTQFFQNNRSHLERSAPQQHGQSQGTADWHDHLIYCV
;
A
#
# COMPACT_ATOMS: atom_id res chain seq x y z
N VAL A 1 7.66 5.82 -11.63
CA VAL A 1 8.27 5.69 -10.28
C VAL A 1 7.33 4.98 -9.30
N LEU A 2 6.12 5.49 -9.03
CA LEU A 2 5.20 4.89 -8.03
C LEU A 2 4.89 3.39 -8.24
N ARG A 3 4.73 2.93 -9.49
CA ARG A 3 4.55 1.49 -9.79
C ARG A 3 5.72 0.63 -9.30
N ALA A 4 6.95 1.07 -9.55
CA ALA A 4 8.15 0.33 -9.13
C ALA A 4 8.32 0.36 -7.60
N LEU A 5 7.93 1.46 -6.95
CA LEU A 5 7.90 1.55 -5.48
C LEU A 5 6.86 0.60 -4.89
N LEU A 6 5.65 0.55 -5.46
CA LEU A 6 4.61 -0.38 -5.04
C LEU A 6 5.08 -1.83 -5.17
N GLU A 7 5.65 -2.21 -6.32
CA GLU A 7 6.18 -3.56 -6.55
C GLU A 7 7.29 -3.92 -5.55
N LEU A 8 8.21 -2.99 -5.26
CA LEU A 8 9.25 -3.20 -4.25
C LEU A 8 8.63 -3.41 -2.87
N GLN A 9 7.66 -2.58 -2.50
CA GLN A 9 6.99 -2.68 -1.20
C GLN A 9 6.23 -4.00 -1.05
N GLU A 10 5.53 -4.46 -2.09
CA GLU A 10 4.86 -5.77 -2.11
C GLU A 10 5.85 -6.92 -1.92
N ARG A 11 7.00 -6.86 -2.61
CA ARG A 11 8.08 -7.86 -2.46
C ARG A 11 8.65 -7.88 -1.04
N LEU A 12 8.89 -6.71 -0.44
CA LEU A 12 9.38 -6.59 0.93
C LEU A 12 8.36 -7.11 1.96
N ALA A 13 7.07 -6.80 1.77
CA ALA A 13 6.00 -7.28 2.64
C ALA A 13 5.78 -8.79 2.57
N ALA A 14 6.12 -9.42 1.43
CA ALA A 14 6.03 -10.85 1.20
C ALA A 14 7.25 -11.66 1.69
N VAL A 15 8.30 -11.01 2.22
CA VAL A 15 9.48 -11.69 2.72
C VAL A 15 9.10 -12.67 3.84
N SER A 16 9.67 -13.87 3.77
CA SER A 16 9.61 -14.88 4.82
C SER A 16 11.00 -15.42 5.11
N VAL A 17 11.27 -15.69 6.39
CA VAL A 17 12.58 -16.15 6.85
C VAL A 17 12.39 -17.37 7.73
N TRP A 18 13.14 -18.44 7.47
CA TRP A 18 13.19 -19.60 8.37
C TRP A 18 13.92 -19.22 9.66
N VAL A 19 13.27 -19.42 10.81
CA VAL A 19 13.86 -19.12 12.13
C VAL A 19 14.02 -20.43 12.90
N PRO A 20 15.26 -20.96 13.05
CA PRO A 20 15.49 -22.25 13.71
C PRO A 20 14.93 -22.33 15.13
N GLY A 21 15.01 -21.24 15.89
CA GLY A 21 14.53 -21.19 17.28
C GLY A 21 13.01 -21.34 17.44
N SER A 22 12.22 -21.02 16.40
CA SER A 22 10.76 -21.20 16.41
C SER A 22 10.30 -22.36 15.53
N GLY A 23 11.23 -23.02 14.81
CA GLY A 23 10.93 -24.15 13.93
C GLY A 23 9.94 -23.82 12.79
N ARG A 24 9.83 -22.54 12.39
CA ARG A 24 8.89 -22.10 11.34
C ARG A 24 9.43 -20.94 10.52
N PHE A 25 8.79 -20.70 9.37
CA PHE A 25 8.94 -19.44 8.65
C PHE A 25 8.22 -18.32 9.42
N VAL A 26 8.92 -17.19 9.56
CA VAL A 26 8.42 -15.94 10.12
C VAL A 26 8.23 -14.94 8.98
N THR A 27 7.11 -14.23 9.00
CA THR A 27 6.69 -13.25 7.99
C THR A 27 6.52 -11.87 8.63
N LEU A 28 6.31 -10.82 7.82
CA LEU A 28 6.12 -9.46 8.34
C LEU A 28 5.01 -9.36 9.40
N ARG A 29 3.84 -10.00 9.16
CA ARG A 29 2.71 -9.98 10.11
C ARG A 29 3.02 -10.59 11.48
N ASP A 30 4.04 -11.45 11.57
CA ASP A 30 4.38 -12.11 12.82
C ASP A 30 5.16 -11.20 13.78
N VAL A 31 5.71 -10.09 13.28
CA VAL A 31 6.63 -9.20 14.01
C VAL A 31 6.29 -7.72 13.90
N CYS A 32 5.41 -7.34 12.97
CA CYS A 32 5.09 -5.95 12.73
C CYS A 32 4.26 -5.33 13.88
N TYR A 33 4.39 -4.01 14.03
CA TYR A 33 3.45 -3.24 14.83
C TYR A 33 2.14 -3.04 14.04
N ALA A 34 1.02 -3.44 14.65
CA ALA A 34 -0.33 -3.31 14.09
C ALA A 34 -1.24 -2.56 15.08
N PRO A 35 -1.50 -1.25 14.86
CA PRO A 35 -2.19 -0.41 15.85
C PRO A 35 -3.68 -0.74 16.01
N LEU A 36 -4.35 -1.26 14.97
CA LEU A 36 -5.80 -1.46 14.96
C LEU A 36 -6.21 -2.91 15.23
N ASN A 37 -5.40 -3.89 14.84
CA ASN A 37 -5.68 -5.32 15.02
C ASN A 37 -4.46 -6.06 15.63
N PRO A 38 -4.07 -5.75 16.87
CA PRO A 38 -2.85 -6.30 17.46
C PRO A 38 -2.82 -7.82 17.72
N PRO A 39 -3.90 -8.54 18.07
CA PRO A 39 -3.79 -9.96 18.46
C PRO A 39 -3.55 -10.92 17.30
N GLY A 40 -3.84 -10.51 16.06
CA GLY A 40 -3.77 -11.38 14.89
C GLY A 40 -3.80 -10.58 13.60
N PRO A 41 -2.78 -9.75 13.34
CA PRO A 41 -2.78 -8.87 12.18
C PRO A 41 -2.66 -9.66 10.87
N ALA A 42 -3.39 -9.21 9.87
CA ALA A 42 -3.06 -9.48 8.48
C ALA A 42 -1.87 -8.61 8.03
N VAL A 43 -1.27 -8.90 6.88
CA VAL A 43 -0.17 -8.07 6.32
C VAL A 43 -0.63 -6.61 6.11
N GLY A 44 -1.90 -6.40 5.75
CA GLY A 44 -2.48 -5.07 5.57
C GLY A 44 -2.69 -4.28 6.87
N ASP A 45 -2.62 -4.94 8.04
CA ASP A 45 -2.74 -4.29 9.36
C ASP A 45 -1.38 -3.76 9.85
N CYS A 46 -0.27 -4.18 9.23
CA CYS A 46 1.07 -3.72 9.58
C CYS A 46 1.25 -2.24 9.25
N ALA A 47 1.80 -1.48 10.20
CA ALA A 47 2.10 -0.07 10.01
C ALA A 47 3.28 0.14 9.03
N VAL A 48 2.97 0.38 7.75
CA VAL A 48 3.92 0.72 6.69
C VAL A 48 3.55 2.08 6.10
N SER A 49 4.39 3.09 6.34
CA SER A 49 4.17 4.45 5.84
C SER A 49 4.88 4.66 4.50
N SER A 50 4.12 4.95 3.46
CA SER A 50 4.60 5.18 2.10
C SER A 50 3.59 6.01 1.31
N VAL A 51 4.05 6.69 0.26
CA VAL A 51 3.16 7.42 -0.67
C VAL A 51 2.15 6.48 -1.35
N THR A 52 2.49 5.21 -1.53
CA THR A 52 1.57 4.22 -2.12
C THR A 52 0.37 3.90 -1.22
N GLN A 53 0.45 4.28 0.07
CA GLN A 53 -0.64 4.09 1.04
C GLN A 53 -1.86 4.96 0.73
N PHE A 54 -1.69 6.12 0.10
CA PHE A 54 -2.82 6.93 -0.39
C PHE A 54 -3.66 6.19 -1.43
N PHE A 55 -3.06 5.20 -2.09
CA PHE A 55 -3.70 4.29 -3.03
C PHE A 55 -3.94 2.90 -2.41
N GLN A 56 -3.87 2.78 -1.09
CA GLN A 56 -4.07 1.54 -0.32
C GLN A 56 -3.17 0.40 -0.80
N ASN A 57 -1.98 0.73 -1.31
CA ASN A 57 -1.07 -0.22 -1.96
C ASN A 57 -1.74 -1.07 -3.05
N ASN A 58 -2.73 -0.50 -3.75
CA ASN A 58 -3.49 -1.21 -4.76
C ASN A 58 -3.15 -0.64 -6.14
N ARG A 59 -2.59 -1.48 -7.02
CA ARG A 59 -2.19 -1.07 -8.36
C ARG A 59 -3.36 -0.54 -9.19
N SER A 60 -4.53 -1.18 -9.11
CA SER A 60 -5.72 -0.74 -9.83
C SER A 60 -6.26 0.60 -9.34
N HIS A 61 -6.04 0.94 -8.07
CA HIS A 61 -6.37 2.27 -7.56
C HIS A 61 -5.38 3.33 -8.05
N LEU A 62 -4.08 3.01 -8.05
CA LEU A 62 -3.03 3.89 -8.58
C LEU A 62 -3.17 4.16 -10.09
N GLU A 63 -3.64 3.17 -10.86
CA GLU A 63 -3.80 3.28 -12.31
C GLU A 63 -5.19 3.81 -12.73
N ARG A 64 -6.05 4.16 -11.77
CA ARG A 64 -7.40 4.65 -12.06
C ARG A 64 -7.35 6.07 -12.62
N SER A 65 -8.16 6.31 -13.64
CA SER A 65 -8.47 7.64 -14.17
C SER A 65 -10.00 7.81 -14.29
N ALA A 66 -10.50 9.02 -14.12
CA ALA A 66 -11.91 9.33 -14.24
C ALA A 66 -12.12 10.63 -15.05
N PRO A 67 -13.05 10.67 -16.00
CA PRO A 67 -13.41 11.92 -16.65
C PRO A 67 -14.01 12.88 -15.60
N GLN A 68 -13.64 14.15 -15.69
CA GLN A 68 -14.11 15.20 -14.79
C GLN A 68 -14.58 16.39 -15.60
N GLN A 69 -15.67 17.02 -15.13
CA GLN A 69 -16.10 18.33 -15.61
C GLN A 69 -16.14 19.30 -14.44
N HIS A 70 -15.50 20.46 -14.61
CA HIS A 70 -15.55 21.56 -13.66
C HIS A 70 -15.98 22.84 -14.40
N GLY A 71 -17.24 23.23 -14.23
CA GLY A 71 -17.84 24.30 -15.02
C GLY A 71 -17.87 23.96 -16.52
N GLN A 72 -17.22 24.80 -17.33
CA GLN A 72 -17.09 24.58 -18.78
C GLN A 72 -15.83 23.80 -19.18
N SER A 73 -14.92 23.50 -18.23
CA SER A 73 -13.71 22.74 -18.51
C SER A 73 -13.97 21.24 -18.33
N GLN A 74 -13.64 20.45 -19.35
CA GLN A 74 -13.53 18.99 -19.26
C GLN A 74 -12.06 18.59 -19.09
N GLY A 75 -11.83 17.55 -18.32
CA GLY A 75 -10.52 16.97 -18.09
C GLY A 75 -10.61 15.51 -17.64
N THR A 76 -9.49 14.97 -17.19
CA THR A 76 -9.40 13.63 -16.60
C THR A 76 -8.65 13.75 -15.29
N ALA A 77 -9.28 13.31 -14.20
CA ALA A 77 -8.62 13.17 -12.92
C ALA A 77 -7.89 11.84 -12.86
N ASP A 78 -6.65 11.85 -12.37
CA ASP A 78 -5.85 10.64 -12.18
C ASP A 78 -5.15 10.63 -10.81
N TRP A 79 -4.10 9.81 -10.68
CA TRP A 79 -3.35 9.69 -9.43
C TRP A 79 -2.66 10.97 -9.00
N HIS A 80 -2.34 11.90 -9.91
CA HIS A 80 -1.73 13.18 -9.56
C HIS A 80 -2.71 14.01 -8.73
N ASP A 81 -3.97 14.10 -9.17
CA ASP A 81 -5.02 14.84 -8.47
C ASP A 81 -5.32 14.24 -7.10
N HIS A 82 -5.44 12.91 -7.02
CA HIS A 82 -5.65 12.20 -5.75
C HIS A 82 -4.49 12.42 -4.78
N LEU A 83 -3.24 12.37 -5.27
CA LEU A 83 -2.07 12.62 -4.44
C LEU A 83 -2.07 14.05 -3.87
N ILE A 84 -2.35 15.06 -4.71
CA ILE A 84 -2.41 16.47 -4.28
C ILE A 84 -3.54 16.68 -3.27
N TYR A 85 -4.65 15.95 -3.39
CA TYR A 85 -5.77 16.05 -2.48
C TYR A 85 -5.50 15.41 -1.10
N CYS A 86 -4.71 14.33 -1.04
CA CYS A 86 -4.45 13.58 0.19
C CYS A 86 -3.27 14.08 1.03
N VAL A 87 -2.41 14.93 0.46
CA VAL A 87 -1.24 15.53 1.13
C VAL A 87 -1.65 16.84 1.80
#